data_AF-A0A3D9DGU8-F1
#
_entry.id   AF-A0A3D9DGU8-F1
#
_cell.length_a   1.000
_cell.length_b   1.000
_cell.length_c   1.000
_cell.angle_alpha   90.00
_cell.angle_beta   90.00
_cell.angle_gamma   90.00
#
_symmetry.space_group_name_H-M   'P 1'
#
loop_
_entity.id
_entity.type
_entity.pdbx_description
1 polymer ?
#
loop_
_entity_poly.entity_id
_entity_poly.type
_entity_poly.pdbx_seq_one_letter_code
_entity_poly.pdbx_strand_id
1 'polypeptide(L)'
;MKNIIMRSLVIFIVMSLLNAQFSEWTLHFLKEKSDGIALVPIGVLVECIIVTIVSFITILIFRKNYNSVLKIVALFEIIYLLTLIISGTNPFAYFSNKTDVGLLALFLYVNSLVVFLIIFVFNLLYSKIISSKN
;
A
#
# COMPACT_ATOMS: atom_id res chain seq x y z
N MET A 1 1.17 0.34 25.47
CA MET A 1 2.46 0.51 24.76
C MET A 1 2.69 -0.53 23.67
N LYS A 2 2.73 -1.84 23.99
CA LYS A 2 2.97 -2.92 23.01
C LYS A 2 1.93 -2.97 21.88
N ASN A 3 0.68 -2.59 22.19
CA ASN A 3 -0.44 -2.76 21.27
C ASN A 3 -0.37 -1.84 20.04
N ILE A 4 0.10 -0.59 20.15
CA ILE A 4 0.16 0.34 18.99
C ILE A 4 1.30 -0.06 18.05
N ILE A 5 2.50 -0.30 18.59
CA ILE A 5 3.71 -0.65 17.81
C ILE A 5 3.50 -1.98 17.08
N MET A 6 2.99 -3.00 17.79
CA MET A 6 2.71 -4.30 17.20
C MET A 6 1.62 -4.19 16.12
N ARG A 7 0.54 -3.46 16.42
CA ARG A 7 -0.55 -3.25 15.47
C ARG A 7 -0.09 -2.51 14.22
N SER A 8 0.73 -1.47 14.35
CA SER A 8 1.26 -0.76 13.18
C SER A 8 2.15 -1.65 12.33
N LEU A 9 3.01 -2.45 12.97
CA LEU A 9 3.89 -3.37 12.26
C LEU A 9 3.09 -4.43 11.49
N VAL A 10 2.05 -5.00 12.09
CA VAL A 10 1.15 -5.94 11.41
C VAL A 10 0.44 -5.27 10.23
N ILE A 11 -0.09 -4.06 10.40
CA ILE A 11 -0.76 -3.31 9.32
C ILE A 11 0.22 -3.08 8.16
N PHE A 12 1.44 -2.64 8.44
CA PHE A 12 2.45 -2.37 7.40
C PHE A 12 2.83 -3.64 6.64
N ILE A 13 3.03 -4.76 7.34
CA ILE A 13 3.31 -6.05 6.69
C ILE A 13 2.15 -6.45 5.77
N VAL A 14 0.91 -6.38 6.26
CA VAL A 14 -0.26 -6.76 5.46
C VAL A 14 -0.41 -5.86 4.24
N MET A 15 -0.29 -4.53 4.39
CA MET A 15 -0.37 -3.60 3.26
C MET A 15 0.76 -3.82 2.24
N SER A 16 1.97 -4.12 2.71
CA SER A 16 3.11 -4.41 1.83
C SER A 16 2.88 -5.67 0.99
N LEU A 17 2.41 -6.75 1.64
CA LEU A 17 2.12 -8.01 0.96
C LEU A 17 0.96 -7.88 -0.01
N LEU A 18 -0.10 -7.16 0.34
CA LEU A 18 -1.24 -6.96 -0.55
C LEU A 18 -0.86 -6.12 -1.78
N ASN A 19 -0.08 -5.05 -1.61
CA ASN A 19 0.40 -4.25 -2.75
C ASN A 19 1.27 -5.09 -3.71
N ALA A 20 2.20 -5.87 -3.16
CA ALA A 20 3.02 -6.78 -3.95
C ALA A 20 2.16 -7.82 -4.68
N GLN A 21 1.24 -8.48 -3.98
CA GLN A 21 0.38 -9.50 -4.57
C GLN A 21 -0.53 -8.94 -5.68
N PHE A 22 -1.08 -7.74 -5.50
CA PHE A 22 -1.92 -7.11 -6.51
C PHE A 22 -1.11 -6.62 -7.72
N SER A 23 0.13 -6.18 -7.52
CA SER A 23 1.02 -5.91 -8.65
C SER A 23 1.33 -7.17 -9.45
N GLU A 24 1.54 -8.32 -8.81
CA GLU A 24 1.70 -9.61 -9.50
C GLU A 24 0.44 -9.99 -10.30
N TRP A 25 -0.75 -9.84 -9.71
CA TRP A 25 -2.01 -10.10 -10.40
C TRP A 25 -2.23 -9.16 -11.59
N THR A 26 -1.81 -7.90 -11.45
CA THR A 26 -1.85 -6.91 -12.54
C THR A 26 -0.98 -7.38 -13.71
N LEU A 27 0.24 -7.85 -13.44
CA LEU A 27 1.11 -8.39 -14.48
C LEU A 27 0.50 -9.60 -15.18
N HIS A 28 -0.09 -10.52 -14.41
CA HIS A 28 -0.77 -11.68 -14.97
C HIS A 28 -1.97 -11.27 -15.85
N PHE A 29 -2.72 -10.25 -15.43
CA PHE A 29 -3.85 -9.70 -16.19
C PHE A 29 -3.40 -9.03 -17.49
N LEU A 30 -2.31 -8.27 -17.46
CA LEU A 30 -1.73 -7.61 -18.62
C LEU A 30 -1.02 -8.59 -19.58
N LYS A 31 -0.85 -9.87 -19.19
CA LYS A 31 -0.08 -10.89 -19.92
C LYS A 31 1.36 -10.45 -20.23
N GLU A 32 1.87 -9.44 -19.54
CA GLU A 32 3.22 -8.94 -19.73
C GLU A 32 4.20 -9.77 -18.92
N LYS A 33 4.98 -10.60 -19.63
CA LYS A 33 6.17 -11.27 -19.12
C LYS A 33 7.41 -10.83 -19.90
N SER A 34 7.53 -9.52 -20.10
CA SER A 34 8.78 -8.90 -20.57
C SER A 34 9.80 -8.91 -19.42
N ASP A 35 11.07 -9.21 -19.73
CA ASP A 35 12.14 -9.48 -18.75
C ASP A 35 12.33 -8.37 -17.70
N GLY A 36 11.98 -7.12 -18.00
CA GLY A 36 12.07 -6.00 -17.04
C GLY A 36 10.81 -5.78 -16.20
N ILE A 37 9.64 -6.11 -16.73
CA ILE A 37 8.33 -5.86 -16.10
C ILE A 37 7.98 -6.96 -15.09
N ALA A 38 8.50 -8.17 -15.29
CA ALA A 38 8.31 -9.29 -14.36
C ALA A 38 8.84 -9.02 -12.93
N LEU A 39 9.77 -8.07 -12.77
CA LEU A 39 10.36 -7.72 -11.47
C LEU A 39 9.56 -6.67 -10.69
N VAL A 40 8.46 -6.15 -11.24
CA VAL A 40 7.63 -5.11 -10.60
C VAL A 40 7.14 -5.51 -9.21
N PRO A 41 6.68 -6.75 -8.92
CA PRO A 41 6.24 -7.12 -7.58
C PRO A 41 7.38 -7.07 -6.56
N ILE A 42 8.59 -7.42 -6.99
CA ILE A 42 9.80 -7.31 -6.15
C ILE A 42 10.13 -5.83 -5.92
N GLY A 43 10.04 -5.00 -6.95
CA GLY A 43 10.19 -3.54 -6.84
C GLY A 43 9.20 -2.94 -5.82
N VAL A 44 7.92 -3.31 -5.91
CA VAL A 44 6.87 -2.89 -4.98
C VAL A 44 7.17 -3.34 -3.55
N LEU A 45 7.67 -4.58 -3.35
CA LEU A 45 8.10 -5.03 -2.01
C LEU A 45 9.24 -4.18 -1.45
N VAL A 46 10.26 -3.87 -2.27
CA VAL A 46 11.39 -3.03 -1.85
C VAL A 46 10.91 -1.63 -1.49
N GLU A 47 10.06 -1.02 -2.30
CA GLU A 47 9.42 0.27 -1.99
C GLU A 47 8.63 0.18 -0.67
N CYS A 48 7.83 -0.88 -0.49
CA CYS A 48 7.06 -1.08 0.74
C CYS A 48 7.94 -1.25 1.99
N ILE A 49 9.15 -1.79 1.88
CA ILE A 49 10.11 -1.85 3.00
C ILE A 49 10.54 -0.43 3.38
N ILE A 50 10.87 0.42 2.41
CA ILE A 50 11.24 1.82 2.64
C ILE A 50 10.07 2.56 3.31
N VAL A 51 8.86 2.41 2.77
CA VAL A 51 7.64 3.01 3.33
C VAL A 51 7.39 2.53 4.75
N THR A 52 7.56 1.23 5.02
CA THR A 52 7.41 0.65 6.36
C THR A 52 8.40 1.27 7.34
N ILE A 53 9.68 1.42 6.96
CA ILE A 53 10.70 2.01 7.84
C ILE A 53 10.35 3.46 8.16
N VAL A 54 10.04 4.28 7.15
CA VAL A 54 9.71 5.70 7.33
C VAL A 54 8.44 5.83 8.18
N SER A 55 7.38 5.11 7.82
CA SER A 55 6.11 5.13 8.56
C SER A 55 6.30 4.70 10.02
N PHE A 56 7.13 3.69 10.26
CA PHE A 56 7.41 3.19 11.60
C PHE A 56 8.15 4.23 12.43
N ILE A 57 9.18 4.89 11.88
CA ILE A 57 9.88 5.99 12.53
C ILE A 57 8.91 7.13 12.86
N THR A 58 8.04 7.52 11.91
CA THR A 58 7.02 8.55 12.13
C THR A 58 6.08 8.19 13.28
N ILE A 59 5.62 6.95 13.36
CA ILE A 59 4.79 6.48 14.49
C ILE A 59 5.58 6.53 15.80
N LEU A 60 6.86 6.13 15.80
CA LEU A 60 7.68 6.15 17.01
C LEU A 60 7.88 7.57 17.57
N ILE A 61 7.94 8.59 16.71
CA ILE A 61 8.07 10.00 17.11
C ILE A 61 6.71 10.55 17.57
N PHE A 62 5.65 10.35 16.78
CA PHE A 62 4.35 10.98 16.99
C PHE A 62 3.29 10.01 17.57
N ARG A 63 3.71 9.12 18.48
CA ARG A 63 2.89 7.98 18.98
C ARG A 63 1.47 8.36 19.43
N LYS A 64 1.32 9.51 20.10
CA LYS A 64 0.03 9.98 20.63
C LYS A 64 -0.99 10.27 19.52
N ASN A 65 -0.52 10.60 18.33
CA ASN A 65 -1.37 10.96 17.20
C ASN A 65 -1.91 9.72 16.46
N TYR A 66 -1.19 8.59 16.51
CA TYR A 66 -1.51 7.35 15.78
C TYR A 66 -2.28 6.31 16.62
N ASN A 67 -3.32 6.78 17.32
CA ASN A 67 -4.15 5.94 18.18
C ASN A 67 -5.18 5.07 17.43
N SER A 68 -5.55 5.43 16.20
CA SER A 68 -6.50 4.67 15.37
C SER A 68 -5.83 3.91 14.23
N VAL A 69 -6.43 2.79 13.82
CA VAL A 69 -6.01 2.01 12.65
C VAL A 69 -6.01 2.87 11.39
N LEU A 70 -7.06 3.67 11.17
CA LEU A 70 -7.18 4.53 9.99
C LEU A 70 -6.02 5.50 9.83
N LYS A 71 -5.52 6.11 10.91
CA LYS A 71 -4.38 7.02 10.84
C LYS A 71 -3.08 6.29 10.49
N ILE A 72 -2.93 5.05 10.95
CA ILE A 72 -1.76 4.20 10.64
C ILE A 72 -1.78 3.81 9.16
N VAL A 73 -2.94 3.36 8.67
CA VAL A 73 -3.14 2.97 7.26
C VAL A 73 -2.96 4.17 6.33
N ALA A 74 -3.55 5.33 6.68
CA ALA A 74 -3.39 6.55 5.90
C ALA A 74 -1.93 7.03 5.86
N LEU A 75 -1.17 6.87 6.95
CA LEU A 75 0.26 7.20 6.95
C LEU A 75 1.04 6.34 5.95
N PHE A 76 0.82 5.03 5.98
CA PHE A 76 1.45 4.11 5.02
C PHE A 76 1.10 4.51 3.59
N GLU A 77 -0.19 4.74 3.32
CA GLU A 77 -0.69 5.11 2.00
C GLU A 77 -0.05 6.41 1.49
N ILE A 78 -0.04 7.46 2.31
CA ILE A 78 0.55 8.75 1.93
C ILE A 78 2.03 8.58 1.59
N ILE A 79 2.79 7.86 2.41
CA ILE A 79 4.22 7.65 2.18
C ILE A 79 4.44 6.78 0.94
N TYR A 80 3.62 5.74 0.72
CA TYR A 80 3.70 4.87 -0.46
C TYR A 80 3.44 5.64 -1.76
N LEU A 81 2.39 6.45 -1.80
CA LEU A 81 2.09 7.30 -2.96
C LEU A 81 3.20 8.32 -3.23
N LEU A 82 3.79 8.90 -2.18
CA LEU A 82 4.94 9.78 -2.33
C LEU A 82 6.15 9.03 -2.91
N THR A 83 6.42 7.80 -2.47
CA THR A 83 7.52 7.01 -3.02
C THR A 83 7.29 6.65 -4.49
N LEU A 84 6.06 6.34 -4.91
CA LEU A 84 5.73 6.11 -6.32
C LEU A 84 5.97 7.35 -7.19
N ILE A 85 5.60 8.53 -6.69
CA ILE A 85 5.86 9.79 -7.39
C ILE A 85 7.36 10.03 -7.52
N ILE A 86 8.13 9.81 -6.44
CA ILE A 86 9.58 10.01 -6.42
C ILE A 86 10.30 8.99 -7.31
N SER A 87 9.80 7.75 -7.42
CA SER A 87 10.36 6.74 -8.33
C SER A 87 10.08 7.04 -9.82
N GLY A 88 9.36 8.12 -10.12
CA GLY A 88 9.01 8.51 -11.48
C GLY A 88 7.79 7.78 -12.04
N THR A 89 7.08 7.03 -11.21
CA THR A 89 5.87 6.31 -11.61
C THR A 89 4.72 7.29 -11.79
N ASN A 90 4.50 7.73 -13.03
CA ASN A 90 3.44 8.68 -13.37
C ASN A 90 2.16 7.98 -13.85
N PRO A 91 1.05 8.00 -13.08
CA PRO A 91 -0.19 7.34 -13.45
C PRO A 91 -0.90 8.01 -14.62
N PHE A 92 -0.62 9.29 -14.90
CA PHE A 92 -1.24 10.03 -15.99
C PHE A 92 -0.56 9.78 -17.35
N ALA A 93 0.63 9.16 -17.36
CA ALA A 93 1.35 8.88 -18.60
C ALA A 93 0.52 8.03 -19.58
N TYR A 94 -0.32 7.12 -19.08
CA TYR A 94 -1.22 6.29 -19.89
C TYR A 94 -2.22 7.09 -20.72
N PHE A 95 -2.74 8.20 -20.19
CA PHE A 95 -3.74 9.01 -20.89
C PHE A 95 -3.13 9.86 -22.01
N SER A 96 -1.83 10.18 -21.90
CA SER A 96 -1.09 10.88 -22.96
C SER A 96 -0.55 9.92 -24.02
N ASN A 97 -0.04 8.76 -23.60
CA ASN A 97 0.48 7.74 -24.49
C ASN A 97 0.10 6.35 -23.96
N LYS A 98 -0.78 5.64 -24.68
CA LYS A 98 -1.38 4.36 -24.25
C LYS A 98 -0.39 3.21 -24.35
N THR A 99 0.62 3.20 -23.48
CA THR A 99 1.62 2.15 -23.37
C THR A 99 1.29 1.22 -22.20
N ASP A 100 1.71 -0.03 -22.28
CA ASP A 100 1.51 -1.02 -21.22
C ASP A 100 2.23 -0.61 -19.92
N VAL A 101 3.40 0.02 -20.04
CA VAL A 101 4.13 0.62 -18.90
C VAL A 101 3.31 1.73 -18.22
N GLY A 102 2.64 2.58 -19.01
CA GLY A 102 1.75 3.61 -18.48
C GLY A 102 0.53 3.00 -17.78
N LEU A 103 -0.03 1.93 -18.36
CA LEU A 103 -1.16 1.22 -17.79
C LEU A 103 -0.78 0.54 -16.46
N LEU A 104 0.39 -0.09 -16.40
CA LEU A 104 0.95 -0.66 -15.19
C LEU A 104 1.13 0.41 -14.11
N ALA A 105 1.70 1.56 -14.47
CA ALA A 105 1.87 2.69 -13.55
C ALA A 105 0.51 3.12 -12.97
N LEU A 106 -0.53 3.27 -13.80
CA LEU A 106 -1.89 3.55 -13.33
C LEU A 106 -2.39 2.46 -12.35
N PHE A 107 -2.21 1.19 -12.70
CA PHE A 107 -2.65 0.08 -11.87
C PHE A 107 -1.95 0.02 -10.51
N LEU A 108 -0.69 0.42 -10.38
CA LEU A 108 -0.02 0.49 -9.07
C LEU A 108 -0.73 1.45 -8.12
N TYR A 109 -1.18 2.61 -8.61
CA TYR A 109 -1.95 3.57 -7.80
C TYR A 109 -3.35 3.05 -7.48
N VAL A 110 -4.03 2.44 -8.46
CA VAL A 110 -5.34 1.83 -8.24
C VAL A 110 -5.24 0.69 -7.22
N ASN A 111 -4.23 -0.16 -7.31
CA ASN A 111 -3.97 -1.24 -6.38
C ASN A 111 -3.76 -0.72 -4.97
N SER A 112 -2.93 0.32 -4.79
CA SER A 112 -2.73 0.97 -3.50
C SER A 112 -4.05 1.43 -2.87
N LEU A 113 -4.88 2.11 -3.67
CA LEU A 113 -6.20 2.56 -3.23
C LEU A 113 -7.11 1.37 -2.86
N VAL A 114 -7.08 0.29 -3.63
CA VAL A 114 -7.83 -0.94 -3.30
C VAL A 114 -7.33 -1.55 -2.00
N VAL A 115 -6.02 -1.63 -1.77
CA VAL A 115 -5.43 -2.12 -0.50
C VAL A 115 -5.91 -1.25 0.67
N PHE A 116 -5.85 0.07 0.55
CA PHE A 116 -6.37 1.00 1.54
C PHE A 116 -7.84 0.71 1.87
N LEU A 117 -8.69 0.55 0.84
CA LEU A 117 -10.11 0.25 1.00
C LEU A 117 -10.35 -1.11 1.67
N ILE A 118 -9.57 -2.14 1.34
CA ILE A 118 -9.67 -3.46 1.97
C ILE A 118 -9.44 -3.32 3.47
N ILE A 119 -8.33 -2.68 3.89
CA ILE A 119 -8.04 -2.50 5.32
C ILE A 119 -9.11 -1.64 5.99
N PHE A 120 -9.61 -0.62 5.31
CA PHE A 120 -10.71 0.23 5.79
C PHE A 120 -11.98 -0.59 6.08
N VAL A 121 -12.42 -1.42 5.13
CA VAL A 121 -13.61 -2.27 5.28
C VAL A 121 -13.41 -3.28 6.40
N PHE A 122 -12.26 -3.94 6.48
CA PHE A 122 -11.96 -4.87 7.58
C PHE A 122 -12.01 -4.17 8.95
N ASN A 123 -11.47 -2.97 9.05
CA ASN A 123 -11.52 -2.19 10.29
C ASN A 123 -12.97 -1.82 10.67
N LEU A 124 -13.82 -1.45 9.70
CA LEU A 124 -15.23 -1.18 9.94
C LEU A 124 -16.00 -2.43 10.42
N LEU A 125 -15.80 -3.57 9.73
CA LEU A 125 -16.45 -4.83 10.08
C LEU A 125 -16.03 -5.29 11.48
N TYR A 126 -14.74 -5.24 11.78
CA TYR A 126 -14.20 -5.61 13.09
C TYR A 126 -14.79 -4.74 14.21
N SER A 127 -14.84 -3.42 13.99
CA SER A 127 -15.44 -2.48 14.94
C SER A 127 -16.91 -2.78 15.20
N LYS A 128 -17.67 -3.11 14.14
CA LYS A 128 -19.11 -3.42 14.24
C LYS A 128 -19.36 -4.72 15.00
N ILE A 129 -18.56 -5.77 14.76
CA ILE A 129 -18.68 -7.06 15.45
C ILE A 129 -18.43 -6.90 16.95
N ILE A 130 -17.41 -6.14 17.35
CA ILE A 130 -17.10 -5.91 18.77
C ILE A 130 -18.20 -5.07 19.42
N SER A 131 -18.65 -4.00 18.76
CA SER A 131 -19.72 -3.15 19.30
C SER A 131 -21.04 -3.90 19.45
N SER A 132 -21.29 -4.94 18.66
CA SER A 132 -22.50 -5.77 18.78
C SER A 132 -22.40 -6.79 19.93
N LYS A 133 -21.22 -6.99 20.52
CA LYS A 133 -20.96 -7.99 21.56
C LYS A 133 -20.94 -7.39 22.97
N ASN A 134 -20.84 -6.07 23.08
CA ASN A 134 -20.96 -5.29 24.32
C ASN A 134 -22.35 -4.65 24.40
#